data_AF-A0A535G2A3-F1
#
_entry.id   AF-A0A535G2A3-F1
#
_cell.length_a   1.000
_cell.length_b   1.000
_cell.length_c   1.000
_cell.angle_alpha   90.00
_cell.angle_beta   90.00
_cell.angle_gamma   90.00
#
_symmetry.space_group_name_H-M   'P 1'
#
loop_
_entity.id
_entity.type
_entity.pdbx_description
1 polymer ?
#
loop_
_entity_poly.entity_id
_entity_poly.type
_entity_poly.pdbx_seq_one_letter_code
_entity_poly.pdbx_strand_id
1 'polypeptide(L)'
;MSITLNNQSVSTRDEDPSRLINALRSWGIGYLTDSGTASISKRTAKRMPAIELVKRLAQCKYPRVRDASISLFLLHPELADAALEAYQTSEPAIAEQIAVSILASLYLQRLWSFQLTLVLGHTPSFPEERFLHLWQSRNLPAPTCHQGEAGLIALQEAEQRRLGLPLNFIGDWQNQIDHLLLQEEAKHHLAAVPIQLPEPWYKKIEKQECSAKSMRHNVTKADIEKFLDALGKSFHKPGRLYLAGGAALVHFGLRSGFTMDIYVAIEASDEDEMVTAIRRLVEKMQINVEFASPGDFIPLPTQWMAQARYVGRYGSIDVFYFDFYSLALSKISRGNERDLIDVQLLFQKKLITLEELDAAYNEVLPRMGKRPYINLNPQRFTERYALIRQKLQE
;
A
#
# COMPACT_ATOMS: atom_id res chain seq x y z
N MET A 1 25.95 -13.93 62.06
CA MET A 1 26.50 -14.02 60.68
C MET A 1 25.33 -13.98 59.72
N SER A 2 25.05 -12.83 59.14
CA SER A 2 24.00 -12.65 58.15
C SER A 2 24.65 -12.07 56.91
N ILE A 3 24.67 -12.85 55.83
CA ILE A 3 25.27 -12.49 54.56
C ILE A 3 24.28 -11.60 53.82
N THR A 4 24.66 -10.34 53.62
CA THR A 4 23.92 -9.36 52.82
C THR A 4 24.18 -9.65 51.34
N LEU A 5 23.20 -10.23 50.65
CA LEU A 5 23.20 -10.30 49.18
C LEU A 5 22.73 -8.95 48.63
N ASN A 6 23.68 -8.16 48.17
CA ASN A 6 23.48 -6.89 47.50
C ASN A 6 23.01 -7.15 46.06
N ASN A 7 21.70 -7.26 45.85
CA ASN A 7 21.11 -7.40 44.51
C ASN A 7 20.82 -5.99 43.96
N GLN A 8 21.78 -5.41 43.25
CA GLN A 8 21.51 -4.24 42.40
C GLN A 8 20.67 -4.71 41.20
N SER A 9 19.35 -4.71 41.39
CA SER A 9 18.41 -4.78 40.28
C SER A 9 18.48 -3.46 39.51
N VAL A 10 19.10 -3.51 38.33
CA VAL A 10 18.95 -2.47 37.30
C VAL A 10 17.47 -2.39 36.95
N SER A 11 16.81 -1.36 37.45
CA SER A 11 15.40 -1.05 37.23
C SER A 11 15.18 -0.74 35.74
N THR A 12 14.71 -1.73 34.98
CA THR A 12 14.07 -1.54 33.68
C THR A 12 12.72 -0.87 33.92
N ARG A 13 12.70 0.46 34.07
CA ARG A 13 11.46 1.22 33.93
C ARG A 13 11.03 1.07 32.47
N ASP A 14 9.88 0.44 32.23
CA ASP A 14 9.22 0.44 30.91
C ASP A 14 9.24 1.88 30.37
N GLU A 15 9.77 2.07 29.15
CA GLU A 15 9.78 3.38 28.52
C GLU A 15 8.34 3.84 28.29
N ASP A 16 7.97 4.90 29.01
CA ASP A 16 6.72 5.64 28.81
C ASP A 16 6.63 6.12 27.34
N PRO A 17 5.69 5.58 26.54
CA PRO A 17 5.52 5.93 25.13
C PRO A 17 5.32 7.42 24.90
N SER A 18 4.79 8.13 25.90
CA SER A 18 4.56 9.57 25.86
C SER A 18 5.83 10.37 25.59
N ARG A 19 7.00 9.90 26.05
CA ARG A 19 8.27 10.57 25.73
C ARG A 19 8.64 10.45 24.26
N LEU A 20 8.45 9.28 23.66
CA LEU A 20 8.70 9.06 22.23
C LEU A 20 7.68 9.79 21.36
N ILE A 21 6.40 9.79 21.75
CA ILE A 21 5.34 10.56 21.07
C ILE A 21 5.68 12.06 21.07
N ASN A 22 6.15 12.60 22.20
CA ASN A 22 6.56 14.00 22.27
C ASN A 22 7.81 14.30 21.44
N ALA A 23 8.78 13.38 21.40
CA ALA A 23 9.95 13.50 20.53
C ALA A 23 9.53 13.51 19.05
N LEU A 24 8.70 12.55 18.63
CA LEU A 24 8.13 12.45 17.28
C LEU A 24 7.36 13.73 16.89
N ARG A 25 6.58 14.31 17.81
CA ARG A 25 5.88 15.59 17.59
C ARG A 25 6.84 16.75 17.31
N SER A 26 8.01 16.79 17.96
CA SER A 26 9.06 17.77 17.65
C SER A 26 9.72 17.57 16.28
N TRP A 27 9.50 16.41 15.66
CA TRP A 27 9.85 16.07 14.28
C TRP A 27 8.61 16.10 13.35
N GLY A 28 7.57 16.85 13.72
CA GLY A 28 6.40 17.05 12.85
C GLY A 28 5.44 15.86 12.77
N ILE A 29 5.66 14.77 13.52
CA ILE A 29 4.73 13.63 13.58
C ILE A 29 3.69 13.88 14.70
N GLY A 30 2.53 14.42 14.30
CA GLY A 30 1.45 14.87 15.19
C GLY A 30 0.23 13.95 15.28
N TYR A 31 0.11 12.94 14.43
CA TYR A 31 -1.06 12.03 14.42
C TYR A 31 -1.11 11.04 15.60
N LEU A 32 -0.02 10.92 16.38
CA LEU A 32 0.01 10.10 17.58
C LEU A 32 -0.52 10.88 18.79
N THR A 33 -1.58 10.35 19.42
CA THR A 33 -2.15 10.88 20.66
C THR A 33 -1.66 10.10 21.87
N ASP A 34 -1.43 10.81 22.97
CA ASP A 34 -1.23 10.21 24.28
C ASP A 34 -2.60 10.05 24.96
N SER A 35 -2.88 8.88 25.54
CA SER A 35 -4.07 8.64 26.36
C SER A 35 -4.07 9.42 27.68
N GLY A 36 -2.92 9.96 28.10
CA GLY A 36 -2.80 10.86 29.24
C GLY A 36 -3.08 12.31 28.86
N THR A 37 -4.06 12.94 29.49
CA THR A 37 -4.32 14.38 29.47
C THR A 37 -3.18 15.15 30.16
N ALA A 38 -2.02 15.23 29.52
CA ALA A 38 -0.97 16.16 29.89
C ALA A 38 -0.99 17.34 28.91
N SER A 39 -1.66 18.42 29.31
CA SER A 39 -1.42 19.74 28.74
C SER A 39 0.07 20.07 28.89
N ILE A 40 0.82 20.06 27.80
CA ILE A 40 2.24 20.40 27.83
C ILE A 40 2.37 21.91 27.64
N SER A 41 2.72 22.57 28.74
CA SER A 41 3.29 23.92 28.73
C SER A 41 4.44 24.00 27.71
N LYS A 42 4.48 25.09 26.93
CA LYS A 42 5.56 25.45 25.99
C LYS A 42 6.90 25.68 26.73
N ARG A 43 7.48 24.64 27.33
CA ARG A 43 8.89 24.63 27.73
C ARG A 43 9.68 24.02 26.58
N THR A 44 10.69 24.75 26.12
CA THR A 44 11.71 24.34 25.15
C THR A 44 12.50 23.14 25.68
N ALA A 45 11.91 21.95 25.63
CA ALA A 45 12.61 20.71 25.90
C ALA A 45 13.64 20.48 24.79
N LYS A 46 14.88 20.14 25.19
CA LYS A 46 15.96 19.82 24.25
C LYS A 46 15.51 18.65 23.35
N ARG A 47 15.57 18.83 22.03
CA ARG A 47 15.23 17.81 21.05
C ARG A 47 16.11 16.57 21.28
N MET A 48 15.50 15.39 21.29
CA MET A 48 16.23 14.12 21.39
C MET A 48 17.20 14.00 20.20
N PRO A 49 18.47 13.62 20.41
CA PRO A 49 19.41 13.34 19.32
C PRO A 49 18.82 12.32 18.34
N ALA A 50 19.03 12.51 17.04
CA ALA A 50 18.41 11.68 16.00
C ALA A 50 18.76 10.18 16.14
N ILE A 51 20.04 9.87 16.38
CA ILE A 51 20.51 8.49 16.59
C ILE A 51 19.81 7.86 17.80
N GLU A 52 19.70 8.61 18.90
CA GLU A 52 19.02 8.14 20.12
C GLU A 52 17.52 7.91 19.86
N LEU A 53 16.88 8.82 19.13
CA LEU A 53 15.47 8.68 18.77
C LEU A 53 15.22 7.41 17.94
N VAL A 54 16.02 7.16 16.90
CA VAL A 54 15.88 5.96 16.06
C VAL A 54 16.06 4.69 16.90
N LYS A 55 17.07 4.65 17.78
CA LYS A 55 17.30 3.49 18.66
C LYS A 55 16.14 3.23 19.61
N ARG A 56 15.63 4.28 20.28
CA ARG A 56 14.52 4.13 21.23
C ARG A 56 13.20 3.80 20.53
N LEU A 57 12.94 4.35 19.34
CA LEU A 57 11.79 3.95 18.54
C LEU A 57 11.86 2.46 18.21
N ALA A 58 13.01 1.96 17.76
CA ALA A 58 13.23 0.55 17.49
C ALA A 58 13.12 -0.36 18.74
N GLN A 59 13.44 0.14 19.92
CA GLN A 59 13.24 -0.57 21.20
C GLN A 59 11.78 -0.53 21.68
N CYS A 60 10.94 0.35 21.14
CA CYS A 60 9.59 0.56 21.63
C CYS A 60 8.72 -0.68 21.39
N LYS A 61 8.10 -1.18 22.48
CA LYS A 61 7.21 -2.35 22.43
C LYS A 61 5.86 -2.08 21.77
N TYR A 62 5.49 -0.80 21.58
CA TYR A 62 4.22 -0.40 20.98
C TYR A 62 4.39 -0.21 19.47
N PRO A 63 3.87 -1.13 18.62
CA PRO A 63 4.11 -1.11 17.18
C PRO A 63 3.75 0.24 16.54
N ARG A 64 2.61 0.82 16.95
CA ARG A 64 2.16 2.12 16.43
C ARG A 64 3.17 3.26 16.64
N VAL A 65 3.89 3.27 17.77
CA VAL A 65 4.90 4.30 18.08
C VAL A 65 6.23 3.94 17.42
N ARG A 66 6.64 2.67 17.49
CA ARG A 66 7.84 2.16 16.82
C ARG A 66 7.83 2.41 15.32
N ASP A 67 6.73 2.05 14.67
CA ASP A 67 6.58 2.07 13.22
C ASP A 67 6.37 3.51 12.69
N ALA A 68 6.11 4.50 13.57
CA ALA A 68 6.15 5.91 13.22
C ALA A 68 7.54 6.39 12.74
N SER A 69 8.59 5.59 12.95
CA SER A 69 9.88 5.73 12.28
C SER A 69 9.72 5.80 10.75
N ILE A 70 8.72 5.11 10.19
CA ILE A 70 8.45 5.12 8.75
C ILE A 70 8.08 6.52 8.29
N SER A 71 7.09 7.15 8.94
CA SER A 71 6.70 8.53 8.64
C SER A 71 7.82 9.52 8.93
N LEU A 72 8.59 9.30 10.01
CA LEU A 72 9.74 10.12 10.36
C LEU A 72 10.77 10.15 9.22
N PHE A 73 11.16 8.99 8.67
CA PHE A 73 12.13 8.91 7.58
C PHE A 73 11.61 9.52 6.27
N LEU A 74 10.31 9.42 6.01
CA LEU A 74 9.70 10.02 4.83
C LEU A 74 9.62 11.54 4.91
N LEU A 75 9.35 12.08 6.10
CA LEU A 75 9.27 13.53 6.33
C LEU A 75 10.65 14.17 6.49
N HIS A 76 11.63 13.41 6.97
CA HIS A 76 12.99 13.88 7.28
C HIS A 76 14.07 12.99 6.63
N PRO A 77 14.24 13.05 5.31
CA PRO A 77 15.23 12.23 4.61
C PRO A 77 16.68 12.51 5.03
N GLU A 78 16.96 13.67 5.60
CA GLU A 78 18.25 14.03 6.20
C GLU A 78 18.64 13.14 7.39
N LEU A 79 17.70 12.39 7.98
CA LEU A 79 17.98 11.46 9.07
C LEU A 79 18.62 10.15 8.60
N ALA A 80 18.87 9.97 7.31
CA ALA A 80 19.45 8.74 6.77
C ALA A 80 20.80 8.36 7.41
N ASP A 81 21.70 9.33 7.59
CA ASP A 81 23.01 9.06 8.23
C ASP A 81 22.84 8.67 9.71
N ALA A 82 21.92 9.32 10.42
CA ALA A 82 21.59 8.98 11.81
C ALA A 82 20.95 7.60 11.93
N ALA A 83 20.10 7.21 10.97
CA ALA A 83 19.48 5.89 10.92
C ALA A 83 20.52 4.79 10.63
N LEU A 84 21.47 5.06 9.72
CA LEU A 84 22.57 4.15 9.41
C LEU A 84 23.51 3.98 10.61
N GLU A 85 23.88 5.07 11.28
CA GLU A 85 24.71 5.01 12.49
C GLU A 85 23.97 4.27 13.62
N ALA A 86 22.67 4.54 13.80
CA ALA A 86 21.84 3.83 14.77
C ALA A 86 21.81 2.33 14.49
N TYR A 87 21.65 1.93 13.22
CA TYR A 87 21.72 0.52 12.79
C TYR A 87 23.08 -0.11 13.14
N GLN A 88 24.19 0.55 12.81
CA GLN A 88 25.56 0.03 12.98
C GLN A 88 25.99 -0.08 14.46
N THR A 89 25.48 0.80 15.31
CA THR A 89 25.91 0.92 16.72
C THR A 89 24.90 0.36 17.71
N SER A 90 23.91 -0.41 17.24
CA SER A 90 22.88 -1.03 18.09
C SER A 90 23.12 -2.51 18.29
N GLU A 91 22.56 -3.07 19.37
CA GLU A 91 22.51 -4.51 19.57
C GLU A 91 21.72 -5.20 18.43
N PRO A 92 22.00 -6.49 18.13
CA PRO A 92 21.43 -7.16 16.96
C PRO A 92 19.89 -7.08 16.83
N ALA A 93 19.16 -7.21 17.94
CA ALA A 93 17.70 -7.15 17.92
C ALA A 93 17.16 -5.76 17.55
N ILE A 94 17.80 -4.70 18.05
CA ILE A 94 17.45 -3.32 17.77
C ILE A 94 17.87 -2.95 16.34
N ALA A 95 19.07 -3.38 15.93
CA ALA A 95 19.56 -3.19 14.57
C ALA A 95 18.62 -3.84 13.55
N GLU A 96 18.10 -5.03 13.81
CA GLU A 96 17.11 -5.66 12.92
C GLU A 96 15.83 -4.84 12.83
N GLN A 97 15.31 -4.35 13.95
CA GLN A 97 14.11 -3.52 13.93
C GLN A 97 14.32 -2.18 13.19
N ILE A 98 15.50 -1.56 13.32
CA ILE A 98 15.87 -0.36 12.55
C ILE A 98 15.91 -0.69 11.06
N ALA A 99 16.51 -1.83 10.68
CA ALA A 99 16.58 -2.27 9.28
C ALA A 99 15.17 -2.49 8.69
N VAL A 100 14.25 -3.10 9.44
CA VAL A 100 12.86 -3.28 9.02
C VAL A 100 12.18 -1.93 8.79
N SER A 101 12.32 -0.97 9.70
CA SER A 101 11.75 0.37 9.53
C SER A 101 12.33 1.10 8.31
N ILE A 102 13.65 1.01 8.07
CA ILE A 102 14.30 1.58 6.88
C ILE A 102 13.74 0.93 5.61
N LEU A 103 13.69 -0.40 5.54
CA LEU A 103 13.20 -1.13 4.36
C LEU A 103 11.73 -0.81 4.09
N ALA A 104 10.89 -0.80 5.12
CA ALA A 104 9.48 -0.42 4.99
C ALA A 104 9.34 1.01 4.43
N SER A 105 10.12 1.97 4.90
CA SER A 105 10.16 3.34 4.33
C SER A 105 10.57 3.34 2.86
N LEU A 106 11.61 2.59 2.48
CA LEU A 106 12.09 2.52 1.10
C LEU A 106 11.06 1.92 0.14
N TYR A 107 10.31 0.91 0.59
CA TYR A 107 9.25 0.31 -0.22
C TYR A 107 8.01 1.19 -0.28
N LEU A 108 7.58 1.74 0.85
CA LEU A 108 6.38 2.59 0.92
C LEU A 108 6.57 3.92 0.20
N GLN A 109 7.76 4.53 0.21
CA GLN A 109 8.01 5.75 -0.57
C GLN A 109 7.82 5.53 -2.07
N ARG A 110 8.14 4.33 -2.57
CA ARG A 110 7.97 3.95 -3.98
C ARG A 110 6.50 3.67 -4.27
N LEU A 111 5.86 2.87 -3.41
CA LEU A 111 4.47 2.47 -3.58
C LEU A 111 3.51 3.65 -3.53
N TRP A 112 3.80 4.62 -2.66
CA TRP A 112 3.01 5.83 -2.44
C TRP A 112 3.67 7.09 -3.00
N SER A 113 4.62 6.94 -3.95
CA SER A 113 5.43 8.04 -4.50
C SER A 113 4.58 9.21 -4.96
N PHE A 114 3.49 8.90 -5.66
CA PHE A 114 2.54 9.88 -6.17
C PHE A 114 1.81 10.61 -5.05
N GLN A 115 1.16 9.89 -4.14
CA GLN A 115 0.37 10.50 -3.06
C GLN A 115 1.25 11.30 -2.10
N LEU A 116 2.42 10.78 -1.75
CA LEU A 116 3.40 11.49 -0.95
C LEU A 116 3.85 12.77 -1.67
N THR A 117 4.05 12.73 -3.00
CA THR A 117 4.38 13.95 -3.76
C THR A 117 3.29 15.01 -3.67
N LEU A 118 2.02 14.60 -3.76
CA LEU A 118 0.90 15.54 -3.66
C LEU A 118 0.86 16.23 -2.29
N VAL A 119 1.00 15.46 -1.20
CA VAL A 119 0.82 16.00 0.15
C VAL A 119 2.09 16.58 0.76
N LEU A 120 3.28 16.28 0.21
CA LEU A 120 4.55 16.87 0.65
C LEU A 120 4.95 18.06 -0.24
N GLY A 121 4.34 18.18 -1.42
CA GLY A 121 4.72 19.16 -2.45
C GLY A 121 6.03 18.85 -3.17
N HIS A 122 6.68 17.73 -2.84
CA HIS A 122 7.91 17.25 -3.48
C HIS A 122 7.95 15.71 -3.47
N THR A 123 8.70 15.12 -4.39
CA THR A 123 8.90 13.67 -4.42
C THR A 123 9.59 13.19 -3.13
N PRO A 124 9.10 12.11 -2.48
CA PRO A 124 9.80 11.52 -1.34
C PRO A 124 11.20 11.04 -1.77
N SER A 125 12.19 11.32 -0.93
CA SER A 125 13.61 11.24 -1.29
C SER A 125 14.46 10.52 -0.25
N PHE A 126 13.88 9.61 0.54
CA PHE A 126 14.65 8.83 1.51
C PHE A 126 15.68 7.96 0.76
N PRO A 127 17.00 8.10 1.04
CA PRO A 127 18.03 7.76 0.06
C PRO A 127 18.27 6.24 -0.01
N GLU A 128 17.71 5.62 -1.05
CA GLU A 128 17.86 4.19 -1.36
C GLU A 128 19.34 3.76 -1.40
N GLU A 129 20.21 4.58 -2.01
CA GLU A 129 21.64 4.29 -2.20
C GLU A 129 22.41 4.02 -0.90
N ARG A 130 21.97 4.59 0.22
CA ARG A 130 22.62 4.40 1.52
C ARG A 130 22.37 3.02 2.12
N PHE A 131 21.35 2.33 1.63
CA PHE A 131 20.80 1.14 2.28
C PHE A 131 20.79 -0.12 1.39
N LEU A 132 21.52 -0.11 0.26
CA LEU A 132 21.61 -1.26 -0.68
C LEU A 132 21.84 -2.60 0.02
N HIS A 133 22.77 -2.61 0.97
CA HIS A 133 23.15 -3.79 1.71
C HIS A 133 21.99 -4.41 2.49
N LEU A 134 20.98 -3.64 2.92
CA LEU A 134 19.89 -4.14 3.76
C LEU A 134 18.99 -5.13 3.03
N TRP A 135 18.56 -4.82 1.80
CA TRP A 135 17.73 -5.74 1.02
C TRP A 135 18.57 -6.78 0.28
N GLN A 136 19.79 -6.44 -0.17
CA GLN A 136 20.67 -7.39 -0.85
C GLN A 136 21.10 -8.54 0.08
N SER A 137 21.55 -8.24 1.29
CA SER A 137 21.98 -9.28 2.25
C SER A 137 20.82 -10.17 2.73
N ARG A 138 19.59 -9.65 2.72
CA ARG A 138 18.36 -10.37 3.08
C ARG A 138 17.71 -11.08 1.89
N ASN A 139 18.30 -10.97 0.68
CA ASN A 139 17.74 -11.48 -0.56
C ASN A 139 16.29 -11.01 -0.80
N LEU A 140 16.02 -9.75 -0.48
CA LEU A 140 14.73 -9.09 -0.71
C LEU A 140 14.75 -8.36 -2.06
N PRO A 141 13.58 -8.22 -2.73
CA PRO A 141 13.45 -7.43 -3.96
C PRO A 141 13.93 -5.98 -3.76
N ALA A 142 14.56 -5.40 -4.77
CA ALA A 142 14.96 -3.99 -4.74
C ALA A 142 13.73 -3.06 -4.62
N PRO A 143 13.84 -1.88 -3.98
CA PRO A 143 12.72 -0.95 -3.87
C PRO A 143 12.11 -0.51 -5.20
N THR A 144 12.88 -0.51 -6.29
CA THR A 144 12.38 -0.24 -7.65
C THR A 144 11.49 -1.35 -8.20
N CYS A 145 11.66 -2.59 -7.73
CA CYS A 145 10.88 -3.74 -8.18
C CYS A 145 9.40 -3.54 -7.83
N HIS A 146 8.53 -3.56 -8.84
CA HIS A 146 7.08 -3.42 -8.67
C HIS A 146 6.66 -2.16 -7.89
N GLN A 147 7.46 -1.08 -7.97
CA GLN A 147 7.25 0.14 -7.17
C GLN A 147 7.20 -0.15 -5.67
N GLY A 148 8.09 -1.02 -5.17
CA GLY A 148 8.25 -1.32 -3.75
C GLY A 148 7.30 -2.39 -3.21
N GLU A 149 6.19 -2.68 -3.89
CA GLU A 149 5.18 -3.65 -3.45
C GLU A 149 5.76 -5.05 -3.21
N ALA A 150 6.58 -5.56 -4.15
CA ALA A 150 7.20 -6.87 -4.01
C ALA A 150 8.17 -6.94 -2.82
N GLY A 151 8.92 -5.86 -2.58
CA GLY A 151 9.80 -5.75 -1.43
C GLY A 151 9.04 -5.72 -0.10
N LEU A 152 7.92 -5.01 -0.05
CA LEU A 152 7.06 -4.89 1.13
C LEU A 152 6.45 -6.25 1.53
N ILE A 153 6.01 -7.03 0.54
CA ILE A 153 5.48 -8.39 0.74
C ILE A 153 6.57 -9.33 1.24
N ALA A 154 7.73 -9.35 0.58
CA ALA A 154 8.86 -10.17 1.00
C ALA A 154 9.36 -9.81 2.42
N LEU A 155 9.32 -8.51 2.78
CA LEU A 155 9.68 -8.03 4.12
C LEU A 155 8.68 -8.53 5.18
N GLN A 156 7.37 -8.47 4.91
CA GLN A 156 6.37 -9.05 5.80
C GLN A 156 6.57 -10.55 5.99
N GLU A 157 6.78 -11.31 4.92
CA GLU A 157 7.03 -12.75 5.03
C GLU A 157 8.29 -13.05 5.87
N ALA A 158 9.33 -12.23 5.73
CA ALA A 158 10.54 -12.35 6.54
C ALA A 158 10.26 -12.10 8.03
N GLU A 159 9.49 -11.07 8.36
CA GLU A 159 9.09 -10.75 9.75
C GLU A 159 8.18 -11.81 10.36
N GLN A 160 7.21 -12.32 9.58
CA GLN A 160 6.34 -13.42 10.01
C GLN A 160 7.15 -14.69 10.31
N ARG A 161 8.14 -15.02 9.46
CA ARG A 161 9.07 -16.13 9.70
C ARG A 161 9.92 -15.91 10.94
N ARG A 162 10.44 -14.69 11.14
CA ARG A 162 11.28 -14.33 12.28
C ARG A 162 10.53 -14.43 13.61
N LEU A 163 9.26 -14.03 13.64
CA LEU A 163 8.43 -13.99 14.85
C LEU A 163 7.60 -15.26 15.05
N GLY A 164 7.49 -16.11 14.03
CA GLY A 164 6.65 -17.31 14.07
C GLY A 164 5.15 -17.01 14.15
N LEU A 165 4.72 -15.82 13.73
CA LEU A 165 3.35 -15.34 13.83
C LEU A 165 2.87 -14.74 12.49
N PRO A 166 1.64 -15.04 12.03
CA PRO A 166 1.09 -14.51 10.79
C PRO A 166 0.50 -13.10 10.98
N LEU A 167 1.31 -12.16 11.48
CA LEU A 167 0.88 -10.77 11.71
C LEU A 167 0.81 -9.98 10.40
N ASN A 168 -0.12 -9.01 10.32
CA ASN A 168 -0.30 -8.14 9.17
C ASN A 168 0.58 -6.87 9.27
N PHE A 169 1.88 -7.04 9.07
CA PHE A 169 2.84 -5.93 9.11
C PHE A 169 2.58 -4.87 8.03
N ILE A 170 2.17 -5.30 6.83
CA ILE A 170 1.87 -4.40 5.72
C ILE A 170 0.76 -3.43 6.12
N GLY A 171 -0.32 -3.93 6.73
CA GLY A 171 -1.38 -3.09 7.25
C GLY A 171 -0.88 -2.09 8.30
N ASP A 172 -0.06 -2.53 9.25
CA ASP A 172 0.51 -1.65 10.28
C ASP A 172 1.40 -0.54 9.69
N TRP A 173 2.24 -0.87 8.70
CA TRP A 173 3.11 0.08 8.02
C TRP A 173 2.34 1.03 7.11
N GLN A 174 1.33 0.53 6.38
CA GLN A 174 0.43 1.35 5.56
C GLN A 174 -0.36 2.35 6.41
N ASN A 175 -0.82 1.94 7.61
CA ASN A 175 -1.47 2.85 8.54
C ASN A 175 -0.60 4.07 8.90
N GLN A 176 0.75 3.94 8.93
CA GLN A 176 1.65 5.08 9.15
C GLN A 176 1.66 6.05 7.96
N ILE A 177 1.54 5.53 6.73
CA ILE A 177 1.40 6.33 5.52
C ILE A 177 0.05 7.02 5.52
N ASP A 178 -1.05 6.31 5.77
CA ASP A 178 -2.39 6.89 5.78
C ASP A 178 -2.50 8.03 6.79
N HIS A 179 -1.95 7.84 8.00
CA HIS A 179 -1.91 8.90 9.00
C HIS A 179 -1.01 10.08 8.61
N LEU A 180 0.15 9.83 8.00
CA LEU A 180 1.01 10.90 7.48
C LEU A 180 0.30 11.68 6.37
N LEU A 181 -0.33 11.01 5.42
CA LEU A 181 -1.09 11.63 4.33
C LEU A 181 -2.20 12.52 4.89
N LEU A 182 -3.03 12.00 5.80
CA LEU A 182 -4.10 12.78 6.45
C LEU A 182 -3.56 14.00 7.21
N GLN A 183 -2.42 13.85 7.88
CA GLN A 183 -1.79 14.93 8.63
C GLN A 183 -1.27 16.04 7.70
N GLU A 184 -0.53 15.68 6.66
CA GLU A 184 0.04 16.69 5.74
C GLU A 184 -1.07 17.33 4.90
N GLU A 185 -2.09 16.58 4.47
CA GLU A 185 -3.30 17.13 3.83
C GLU A 185 -3.96 18.22 4.69
N ALA A 186 -4.10 17.99 6.01
CA ALA A 186 -4.64 18.98 6.93
C ALA A 186 -3.81 20.28 6.99
N LYS A 187 -2.51 20.24 6.69
CA LYS A 187 -1.66 21.43 6.57
C LYS A 187 -1.84 22.14 5.23
N HIS A 188 -1.98 21.38 4.15
CA HIS A 188 -2.12 21.91 2.78
C HIS A 188 -3.49 22.55 2.50
N HIS A 189 -4.53 22.21 3.26
CA HIS A 189 -5.81 22.95 3.24
C HIS A 189 -5.67 24.45 3.62
N LEU A 190 -4.49 24.92 4.02
CA LEU A 190 -4.18 26.32 4.35
C LEU A 190 -3.26 27.03 3.33
N ALA A 191 -2.72 26.35 2.32
CA ALA A 191 -1.77 26.95 1.37
C ALA A 191 -1.89 26.37 -0.05
N ALA A 192 -2.25 27.21 -1.03
CA ALA A 192 -2.23 26.87 -2.44
C ALA A 192 -0.78 26.78 -2.93
N VAL A 193 -0.18 25.59 -2.88
CA VAL A 193 1.19 25.34 -3.37
C VAL A 193 1.14 24.67 -4.74
N PRO A 194 1.93 25.11 -5.73
CA PRO A 194 2.06 24.42 -7.02
C PRO A 194 2.62 23.01 -6.81
N ILE A 195 1.89 21.98 -7.25
CA ILE A 195 2.30 20.57 -7.15
C ILE A 195 3.21 20.25 -8.34
N GLN A 196 4.42 19.77 -8.06
CA GLN A 196 5.35 19.29 -9.09
C GLN A 196 5.42 17.76 -9.03
N LEU A 197 4.88 17.10 -10.05
CA LEU A 197 4.83 15.63 -10.13
C LEU A 197 6.21 15.04 -10.50
N PRO A 198 6.52 13.79 -10.13
CA PRO A 198 7.79 13.16 -10.49
C PRO A 198 7.91 12.94 -12.01
N GLU A 199 9.06 13.28 -12.63
CA GLU A 199 9.38 13.06 -14.07
C GLU A 199 10.52 12.03 -14.24
N PRO A 200 10.57 11.19 -15.32
CA PRO A 200 9.49 10.71 -16.15
C PRO A 200 8.97 9.36 -15.63
N TRP A 201 7.70 9.37 -15.26
CA TRP A 201 6.79 8.26 -14.92
C TRP A 201 6.55 7.26 -16.09
N TYR A 202 7.37 7.35 -17.15
CA TYR A 202 7.25 6.63 -18.42
C TYR A 202 8.56 5.97 -18.89
N LYS A 203 9.64 5.94 -18.09
CA LYS A 203 10.82 5.19 -18.53
C LYS A 203 10.50 3.70 -18.60
N LYS A 204 10.66 3.16 -19.82
CA LYS A 204 10.64 1.75 -20.22
C LYS A 204 10.87 0.86 -19.00
N ILE A 205 9.85 0.08 -18.62
CA ILE A 205 10.04 -1.03 -17.69
C ILE A 205 11.03 -1.96 -18.38
N GLU A 206 12.32 -1.75 -18.15
CA GLU A 206 13.30 -2.80 -18.35
C GLU A 206 12.81 -3.95 -17.49
N LYS A 207 12.73 -5.14 -18.08
CA LYS A 207 12.52 -6.38 -17.36
C LYS A 207 13.71 -6.55 -16.41
N GLN A 208 13.70 -5.86 -15.28
CA GLN A 208 14.57 -6.20 -14.19
C GLN A 208 13.96 -7.45 -13.59
N GLU A 209 14.62 -8.58 -13.80
CA GLU A 209 14.27 -9.84 -13.17
C GLU A 209 14.37 -9.64 -11.66
N CYS A 210 13.21 -9.44 -11.02
CA CYS A 210 13.15 -9.43 -9.58
C CYS A 210 13.46 -10.84 -9.08
N SER A 211 14.65 -11.03 -8.51
CA SER A 211 15.00 -12.27 -7.82
C SER A 211 14.03 -12.48 -6.65
N ALA A 212 13.09 -13.40 -6.80
CA ALA A 212 12.10 -13.75 -5.78
C ALA A 212 12.18 -15.25 -5.50
N LYS A 213 12.86 -15.63 -4.42
CA LYS A 213 12.64 -16.93 -3.76
C LYS A 213 11.91 -16.67 -2.45
N SER A 214 10.59 -16.58 -2.58
CA SER A 214 9.52 -16.61 -1.57
C SER A 214 8.49 -15.55 -1.94
N MET A 215 7.65 -15.86 -2.92
CA MET A 215 6.34 -15.25 -3.12
C MET A 215 5.46 -16.36 -3.71
N ARG A 216 4.15 -16.37 -3.41
CA ARG A 216 3.19 -17.13 -4.22
C ARG A 216 3.33 -16.70 -5.69
N HIS A 217 3.03 -17.60 -6.63
CA HIS A 217 3.40 -17.43 -8.02
C HIS A 217 2.73 -16.18 -8.63
N ASN A 218 3.52 -15.33 -9.30
CA ASN A 218 3.01 -14.23 -10.12
C ASN A 218 1.98 -14.79 -11.13
N VAL A 219 0.80 -14.18 -11.19
CA VAL A 219 -0.32 -14.67 -12.00
C VAL A 219 -0.24 -14.09 -13.41
N THR A 220 0.05 -14.92 -14.40
CA THR A 220 0.04 -14.54 -15.81
C THR A 220 -1.35 -14.67 -16.43
N LYS A 221 -1.55 -14.16 -17.65
CA LYS A 221 -2.78 -14.42 -18.42
C LYS A 221 -3.10 -15.92 -18.51
N ALA A 222 -2.11 -16.76 -18.74
CA ALA A 222 -2.31 -18.21 -18.85
C ALA A 222 -2.77 -18.84 -17.53
N ASP A 223 -2.36 -18.28 -16.39
CA ASP A 223 -2.79 -18.77 -15.07
C ASP A 223 -4.22 -18.36 -14.76
N ILE A 224 -4.64 -17.16 -15.18
CA ILE A 224 -6.04 -16.72 -15.09
C ILE A 224 -6.94 -17.63 -15.93
N GLU A 225 -6.56 -17.92 -17.18
CA GLU A 225 -7.31 -18.83 -18.06
C GLU A 225 -7.44 -20.23 -17.45
N LYS A 226 -6.34 -20.80 -16.93
CA LYS A 226 -6.37 -22.09 -16.22
C LYS A 226 -7.28 -22.07 -15.00
N PHE A 227 -7.29 -20.95 -14.26
CA PHE A 227 -8.14 -20.78 -13.09
C PHE A 227 -9.63 -20.78 -13.49
N LEU A 228 -9.99 -20.02 -14.53
CA LEU A 228 -11.37 -19.97 -15.05
C LEU A 228 -11.83 -21.34 -15.57
N ASP A 229 -10.97 -22.04 -16.32
CA ASP A 229 -11.22 -23.42 -16.78
C ASP A 229 -11.43 -24.39 -15.62
N ALA A 230 -10.59 -24.32 -14.58
CA ALA A 230 -10.69 -25.19 -13.42
C ALA A 230 -11.94 -24.88 -12.59
N LEU A 231 -12.32 -23.60 -12.48
CA LEU A 231 -13.53 -23.17 -11.79
C LEU A 231 -14.79 -23.65 -12.52
N GLY A 232 -14.84 -23.49 -13.86
CA GLY A 232 -15.95 -24.00 -14.68
C GLY A 232 -16.14 -25.52 -14.64
N LYS A 233 -15.09 -26.28 -14.32
CA LYS A 233 -15.14 -27.74 -14.08
C LYS A 233 -15.55 -28.11 -12.65
N SER A 234 -15.39 -27.20 -11.70
CA SER A 234 -15.60 -27.47 -10.28
C SER A 234 -16.96 -26.98 -9.78
N PHE A 235 -17.48 -25.91 -10.38
CA PHE A 235 -18.75 -25.30 -10.03
C PHE A 235 -19.75 -25.46 -11.19
N HIS A 236 -20.88 -26.11 -10.92
CA HIS A 236 -21.81 -26.57 -11.96
C HIS A 236 -23.13 -25.79 -12.00
N LYS A 237 -23.35 -24.88 -11.06
CA LYS A 237 -24.55 -24.04 -11.00
C LYS A 237 -24.35 -22.75 -11.83
N PRO A 238 -25.43 -22.10 -12.28
CA PRO A 238 -25.33 -20.82 -12.99
C PRO A 238 -24.67 -19.75 -12.12
N GLY A 239 -23.70 -19.02 -12.69
CA GLY A 239 -23.07 -17.89 -12.04
C GLY A 239 -22.44 -16.91 -13.01
N ARG A 240 -22.13 -15.72 -12.50
CA ARG A 240 -21.35 -14.68 -13.17
C ARG A 240 -20.11 -14.39 -12.35
N LEU A 241 -18.99 -14.18 -13.03
CA LEU A 241 -17.73 -13.76 -12.42
C LEU A 241 -17.19 -12.57 -13.19
N TYR A 242 -16.92 -11.48 -12.48
CA TYR A 242 -16.35 -10.26 -13.02
C TYR A 242 -14.88 -10.19 -12.62
N LEU A 243 -13.98 -10.29 -13.59
CA LEU A 243 -12.55 -10.01 -13.41
C LEU A 243 -12.38 -8.51 -13.17
N ALA A 244 -11.69 -8.15 -12.09
CA ALA A 244 -11.41 -6.78 -11.71
C ALA A 244 -9.89 -6.52 -11.56
N GLY A 245 -9.55 -5.28 -11.19
CA GLY A 245 -8.18 -4.89 -10.85
C GLY A 245 -7.14 -5.19 -11.94
N GLY A 246 -5.92 -5.55 -11.53
CA GLY A 246 -4.84 -5.89 -12.45
C GLY A 246 -5.12 -7.16 -13.27
N ALA A 247 -5.87 -8.11 -12.73
CA ALA A 247 -6.20 -9.37 -13.41
C ALA A 247 -7.02 -9.15 -14.68
N ALA A 248 -8.01 -8.26 -14.64
CA ALA A 248 -8.75 -7.85 -15.83
C ALA A 248 -7.82 -7.31 -16.93
N LEU A 249 -6.88 -6.42 -16.55
CA LEU A 249 -5.98 -5.77 -17.50
C LEU A 249 -4.93 -6.73 -18.08
N VAL A 250 -4.42 -7.65 -17.27
CA VAL A 250 -3.49 -8.71 -17.72
C VAL A 250 -4.18 -9.70 -18.64
N HIS A 251 -5.37 -10.18 -18.26
CA HIS A 251 -6.14 -11.13 -19.06
C HIS A 251 -6.59 -10.53 -20.40
N PHE A 252 -7.03 -9.26 -20.39
CA PHE A 252 -7.34 -8.49 -21.59
C PHE A 252 -6.13 -8.35 -22.53
N GLY A 253 -4.91 -8.43 -22.00
CA GLY A 253 -3.67 -8.18 -22.74
C GLY A 253 -3.32 -6.70 -22.83
N LEU A 254 -3.92 -5.86 -21.98
CA LEU A 254 -3.58 -4.44 -21.88
C LEU A 254 -2.25 -4.25 -21.12
N ARG A 255 -2.10 -4.97 -20.01
CA ARG A 255 -0.89 -4.98 -19.19
C ARG A 255 -0.05 -6.21 -19.54
N SER A 256 1.19 -5.99 -19.98
CA SER A 256 2.12 -7.08 -20.24
C SER A 256 2.66 -7.68 -18.94
N GLY A 257 2.74 -9.01 -18.87
CA GLY A 257 3.37 -9.72 -17.75
C GLY A 257 2.34 -10.40 -16.85
N PHE A 258 2.25 -9.95 -15.60
CA PHE A 258 1.52 -10.62 -14.54
C PHE A 258 0.85 -9.64 -13.56
N THR A 259 -0.05 -10.19 -12.75
CA THR A 259 -0.64 -9.57 -11.55
C THR A 259 -0.30 -10.42 -10.34
N MET A 260 -0.37 -9.87 -9.14
CA MET A 260 -0.17 -10.64 -7.91
C MET A 260 -1.45 -11.43 -7.57
N ASP A 261 -2.59 -10.75 -7.66
CA ASP A 261 -3.88 -11.29 -7.25
C ASP A 261 -4.88 -11.27 -8.40
N ILE A 262 -5.77 -12.28 -8.39
CA ILE A 262 -6.96 -12.32 -9.22
C ILE A 262 -8.11 -11.70 -8.44
N TYR A 263 -8.41 -10.43 -8.73
CA TYR A 263 -9.57 -9.75 -8.16
C TYR A 263 -10.85 -10.20 -8.87
N VAL A 264 -11.83 -10.66 -8.10
CA VAL A 264 -13.12 -11.11 -8.62
C VAL A 264 -14.29 -10.53 -7.83
N ALA A 265 -15.35 -10.17 -8.54
CA ALA A 265 -16.70 -10.10 -7.99
C ALA A 265 -17.51 -11.27 -8.56
N ILE A 266 -18.42 -11.83 -7.77
CA ILE A 266 -19.23 -12.97 -8.18
C ILE A 266 -20.72 -12.68 -7.94
N GLU A 267 -21.56 -13.27 -8.78
CA GLU A 267 -23.01 -13.33 -8.59
C GLU A 267 -23.44 -14.74 -8.99
N ALA A 268 -23.85 -15.58 -8.04
CA ALA A 268 -24.18 -16.98 -8.33
C ALA A 268 -25.48 -17.41 -7.66
N SER A 269 -26.14 -18.43 -8.22
CA SER A 269 -27.31 -19.02 -7.55
C SER A 269 -26.95 -19.65 -6.19
N ASP A 270 -25.67 -19.98 -5.99
CA ASP A 270 -25.09 -20.46 -4.74
C ASP A 270 -23.68 -19.87 -4.58
N GLU A 271 -23.59 -18.70 -3.96
CA GLU A 271 -22.32 -17.99 -3.78
C GLU A 271 -21.39 -18.71 -2.80
N ASP A 272 -21.91 -19.34 -1.74
CA ASP A 272 -21.11 -20.06 -0.75
C ASP A 272 -20.39 -21.26 -1.38
N GLU A 273 -21.08 -22.01 -2.25
CA GLU A 273 -20.47 -23.10 -3.01
C GLU A 273 -19.40 -22.57 -3.98
N MET A 274 -19.68 -21.45 -4.67
CA MET A 274 -18.71 -20.83 -5.58
C MET A 274 -17.46 -20.34 -4.83
N VAL A 275 -17.63 -19.66 -3.69
CA VAL A 275 -16.52 -19.22 -2.82
C VAL A 275 -15.72 -20.41 -2.33
N THR A 276 -16.38 -21.49 -1.93
CA THR A 276 -15.72 -22.73 -1.48
C THR A 276 -14.92 -23.37 -2.62
N ALA A 277 -15.47 -23.41 -3.84
CA ALA A 277 -14.77 -23.91 -5.02
C ALA A 277 -13.53 -23.07 -5.34
N ILE A 278 -13.65 -21.73 -5.32
CA ILE A 278 -12.54 -20.80 -5.54
C ILE A 278 -11.44 -21.02 -4.49
N ARG A 279 -11.77 -21.12 -3.20
CA ARG A 279 -10.78 -21.35 -2.13
C ARG A 279 -9.99 -22.64 -2.33
N ARG A 280 -10.65 -23.74 -2.72
CA ARG A 280 -9.97 -25.00 -3.04
C ARG A 280 -9.01 -24.86 -4.22
N LEU A 281 -9.38 -24.06 -5.23
CA LEU A 281 -8.52 -23.80 -6.39
C LEU A 281 -7.32 -22.91 -6.05
N VAL A 282 -7.51 -21.87 -5.23
CA VAL A 282 -6.45 -21.02 -4.70
C VAL A 282 -5.34 -21.87 -4.07
N GLU A 283 -5.73 -22.80 -3.19
CA GLU A 283 -4.79 -23.74 -2.54
C GLU A 283 -4.13 -24.69 -3.55
N LYS A 284 -4.92 -25.32 -4.43
CA LYS A 284 -4.40 -26.30 -5.39
C LYS A 284 -3.45 -25.69 -6.42
N MET A 285 -3.73 -24.47 -6.85
CA MET A 285 -2.99 -23.78 -7.91
C MET A 285 -1.89 -22.86 -7.38
N GLN A 286 -1.82 -22.64 -6.06
CA GLN A 286 -0.83 -21.76 -5.42
C GLN A 286 -0.85 -20.32 -5.98
N ILE A 287 -2.05 -19.83 -6.32
CA ILE A 287 -2.34 -18.45 -6.76
C ILE A 287 -3.06 -17.68 -5.65
N ASN A 288 -3.18 -16.36 -5.75
CA ASN A 288 -4.05 -15.57 -4.86
C ASN A 288 -5.30 -15.07 -5.60
N VAL A 289 -6.47 -15.21 -4.97
CA VAL A 289 -7.74 -14.70 -5.48
C VAL A 289 -8.39 -13.88 -4.37
N GLU A 290 -8.75 -12.64 -4.67
CA GLU A 290 -9.37 -11.72 -3.72
C GLU A 290 -10.78 -11.35 -4.18
N PHE A 291 -11.75 -11.46 -3.26
CA PHE A 291 -13.12 -11.03 -3.48
C PHE A 291 -13.22 -9.52 -3.25
N ALA A 292 -12.77 -8.77 -4.25
CA ALA A 292 -12.89 -7.32 -4.26
C ALA A 292 -13.25 -6.81 -5.65
N SER A 293 -14.00 -5.72 -5.66
CA SER A 293 -14.55 -5.04 -6.82
C SER A 293 -14.21 -3.54 -6.74
N PRO A 294 -14.38 -2.78 -7.84
CA PRO A 294 -14.32 -1.32 -7.76
C PRO A 294 -15.30 -0.72 -6.73
N GLY A 295 -16.41 -1.42 -6.44
CA GLY A 295 -17.41 -1.01 -5.46
C GLY A 295 -16.91 -0.98 -4.02
N ASP A 296 -15.77 -1.62 -3.74
CA ASP A 296 -15.13 -1.55 -2.41
C ASP A 296 -14.32 -0.26 -2.23
N PHE A 297 -14.01 0.45 -3.32
CA PHE A 297 -13.13 1.61 -3.34
C PHE A 297 -13.83 2.91 -3.77
N ILE A 298 -14.95 2.80 -4.48
CA ILE A 298 -15.75 3.93 -4.97
C ILE A 298 -17.23 3.54 -5.05
N PRO A 299 -18.17 4.51 -4.95
CA PRO A 299 -19.50 4.31 -5.51
C PRO A 299 -19.43 3.88 -6.97
N LEU A 300 -20.20 2.87 -7.38
CA LEU A 300 -20.24 2.42 -8.77
C LEU A 300 -21.14 3.31 -9.64
N PRO A 301 -20.74 3.64 -10.89
CA PRO A 301 -21.64 4.20 -11.90
C PRO A 301 -22.86 3.29 -12.09
N THR A 302 -24.04 3.85 -12.30
CA THR A 302 -25.31 3.11 -12.33
C THR A 302 -25.34 2.08 -13.46
N GLN A 303 -24.67 2.38 -14.57
CA GLN A 303 -24.64 1.52 -15.76
C GLN A 303 -23.45 0.55 -15.80
N TRP A 304 -22.67 0.42 -14.72
CA TRP A 304 -21.44 -0.38 -14.69
C TRP A 304 -21.68 -1.81 -15.22
N MET A 305 -22.76 -2.46 -14.81
CA MET A 305 -23.05 -3.84 -15.19
C MET A 305 -23.41 -3.99 -16.68
N ALA A 306 -24.09 -2.99 -17.25
CA ALA A 306 -24.40 -2.96 -18.68
C ALA A 306 -23.14 -2.70 -19.54
N GLN A 307 -22.13 -2.06 -18.97
CA GLN A 307 -20.84 -1.79 -19.60
C GLN A 307 -19.80 -2.89 -19.34
N ALA A 308 -20.11 -3.87 -18.48
CA ALA A 308 -19.25 -5.02 -18.25
C ALA A 308 -19.09 -5.82 -19.54
N ARG A 309 -17.84 -6.12 -19.90
CA ARG A 309 -17.52 -6.72 -21.19
C ARG A 309 -17.41 -8.23 -21.07
N TYR A 310 -18.23 -8.95 -21.83
CA TYR A 310 -18.21 -10.42 -21.85
C TYR A 310 -16.84 -10.95 -22.29
N VAL A 311 -16.34 -11.94 -21.55
CA VAL A 311 -15.08 -12.65 -21.81
C VAL A 311 -15.36 -13.98 -22.48
N GLY A 312 -16.23 -14.79 -21.88
CA GLY A 312 -16.51 -16.15 -22.32
C GLY A 312 -17.29 -16.93 -21.27
N ARG A 313 -17.65 -18.17 -21.61
CA ARG A 313 -18.34 -19.10 -20.71
C ARG A 313 -17.42 -20.24 -20.32
N TYR A 314 -17.33 -20.50 -19.03
CA TYR A 314 -16.52 -21.55 -18.42
C TYR A 314 -17.44 -22.46 -17.61
N GLY A 315 -17.83 -23.61 -18.18
CA GLY A 315 -18.87 -24.45 -17.61
C GLY A 315 -20.20 -23.69 -17.49
N SER A 316 -20.76 -23.62 -16.28
CA SER A 316 -22.00 -22.89 -15.98
C SER A 316 -21.78 -21.41 -15.60
N ILE A 317 -20.55 -20.89 -15.77
CA ILE A 317 -20.17 -19.55 -15.34
C ILE A 317 -19.95 -18.65 -16.55
N ASP A 318 -20.65 -17.52 -16.59
CA ASP A 318 -20.38 -16.44 -17.54
C ASP A 318 -19.35 -15.46 -16.95
N VAL A 319 -18.25 -15.25 -17.66
CA VAL A 319 -17.15 -14.39 -17.20
C VAL A 319 -17.18 -13.06 -17.94
N PHE A 320 -16.98 -11.98 -17.19
CA PHE A 320 -16.94 -10.60 -17.68
C PHE A 320 -15.69 -9.89 -17.17
N TYR A 321 -15.21 -8.89 -17.90
CA TYR A 321 -14.41 -7.83 -17.29
C TYR A 321 -15.37 -6.86 -16.59
N PHE A 322 -15.02 -6.44 -15.38
CA PHE A 322 -15.66 -5.27 -14.76
C PHE A 322 -15.50 -4.07 -15.71
N ASP A 323 -16.46 -3.14 -15.71
CA ASP A 323 -16.41 -2.01 -16.64
C ASP A 323 -15.14 -1.17 -16.44
N PHE A 324 -14.59 -0.71 -17.55
CA PHE A 324 -13.29 -0.03 -17.54
C PHE A 324 -13.34 1.35 -16.88
N TYR A 325 -14.51 1.98 -16.79
CA TYR A 325 -14.67 3.26 -16.10
C TYR A 325 -14.60 3.10 -14.59
N SER A 326 -15.27 2.10 -14.01
CA SER A 326 -15.13 1.78 -12.58
C SER A 326 -13.71 1.32 -12.24
N LEU A 327 -13.06 0.53 -13.11
CA LEU A 327 -11.64 0.19 -12.93
C LEU A 327 -10.78 1.46 -12.92
N ALA A 328 -10.99 2.38 -13.85
CA ALA A 328 -10.22 3.62 -13.91
C ALA A 328 -10.47 4.51 -12.67
N LEU A 329 -11.72 4.74 -12.29
CA LEU A 329 -12.07 5.59 -11.16
C LEU A 329 -11.61 5.00 -9.82
N SER A 330 -11.69 3.68 -9.62
CA SER A 330 -11.16 3.02 -8.41
C SER A 330 -9.63 3.08 -8.32
N LYS A 331 -8.95 3.06 -9.48
CA LYS A 331 -7.50 3.31 -9.60
C LYS A 331 -7.13 4.75 -9.27
N ILE A 332 -7.85 5.73 -9.82
CA ILE A 332 -7.69 7.14 -9.48
C ILE A 332 -7.95 7.39 -7.99
N SER A 333 -8.98 6.74 -7.43
CA SER A 333 -9.33 6.84 -6.01
C SER A 333 -8.25 6.28 -5.08
N ARG A 334 -7.48 5.26 -5.48
CA ARG A 334 -6.36 4.74 -4.69
C ARG A 334 -5.08 5.56 -4.91
N GLY A 335 -4.77 5.85 -6.17
CA GLY A 335 -3.76 6.81 -6.60
C GLY A 335 -2.33 6.28 -6.63
N ASN A 336 -2.11 4.96 -6.55
CA ASN A 336 -0.75 4.39 -6.60
C ASN A 336 -0.15 4.58 -8.01
N GLU A 337 1.17 4.67 -8.13
CA GLU A 337 1.82 4.97 -9.41
C GLU A 337 1.47 3.96 -10.52
N ARG A 338 1.35 2.66 -10.19
CA ARG A 338 0.86 1.63 -11.11
C ARG A 338 -0.59 1.83 -11.54
N ASP A 339 -1.44 2.31 -10.63
CA ASP A 339 -2.84 2.57 -10.93
C ASP A 339 -2.98 3.69 -11.99
N LEU A 340 -2.08 4.68 -11.96
CA LEU A 340 -2.07 5.75 -12.96
C LEU A 340 -1.64 5.25 -14.34
N ILE A 341 -0.62 4.39 -14.40
CA ILE A 341 -0.17 3.74 -15.65
C ILE A 341 -1.31 2.94 -16.27
N ASP A 342 -2.03 2.18 -15.45
CA ASP A 342 -3.18 1.39 -15.90
C ASP A 342 -4.31 2.28 -16.47
N VAL A 343 -4.63 3.40 -15.84
CA VAL A 343 -5.62 4.38 -16.34
C VAL A 343 -5.19 4.98 -17.68
N GLN A 344 -3.92 5.33 -17.82
CA GLN A 344 -3.39 5.85 -19.07
C GLN A 344 -3.46 4.81 -20.19
N LEU A 345 -3.11 3.56 -19.91
CA LEU A 345 -3.20 2.48 -20.89
C LEU A 345 -4.64 2.26 -21.36
N LEU A 346 -5.61 2.31 -20.43
CA LEU A 346 -7.05 2.23 -20.77
C LEU A 346 -7.44 3.33 -21.75
N PHE A 347 -7.00 4.56 -21.51
CA PHE A 347 -7.27 5.70 -22.38
C PHE A 347 -6.57 5.57 -23.73
N GLN A 348 -5.27 5.27 -23.75
CA GLN A 348 -4.46 5.14 -24.98
C GLN A 348 -4.97 4.02 -25.90
N LYS A 349 -5.50 2.92 -25.33
CA LYS A 349 -6.13 1.84 -26.10
C LYS A 349 -7.59 2.10 -26.46
N LYS A 350 -8.12 3.29 -26.15
CA LYS A 350 -9.50 3.70 -26.42
C LYS A 350 -10.53 2.75 -25.79
N LEU A 351 -10.18 2.16 -24.65
CA LEU A 351 -11.10 1.36 -23.83
C LEU A 351 -11.94 2.25 -22.91
N ILE A 352 -11.45 3.46 -22.65
CA ILE A 352 -12.19 4.56 -22.03
C ILE A 352 -12.00 5.83 -22.86
N THR A 353 -12.96 6.75 -22.78
CA THR A 353 -12.86 8.12 -23.30
C THR A 353 -12.87 9.13 -22.15
N LEU A 354 -12.31 10.33 -22.37
CA LEU A 354 -12.37 11.39 -21.35
C LEU A 354 -13.80 11.84 -21.07
N GLU A 355 -14.65 11.89 -22.09
CA GLU A 355 -16.05 12.30 -21.95
C GLU A 355 -16.84 11.35 -21.07
N GLU A 356 -16.77 10.04 -21.34
CA GLU A 356 -17.47 9.04 -20.53
C GLU A 356 -16.83 8.87 -19.13
N LEU A 357 -15.51 9.08 -19.01
CA LEU A 357 -14.85 9.11 -17.72
C LEU A 357 -15.30 10.33 -16.88
N ASP A 358 -15.46 11.50 -17.49
CA ASP A 358 -16.00 12.72 -16.86
C ASP A 358 -17.45 12.49 -16.41
N ALA A 359 -18.27 11.84 -17.25
CA ALA A 359 -19.65 11.50 -16.90
C ALA A 359 -19.72 10.54 -15.69
N ALA A 360 -18.94 9.45 -15.72
CA ALA A 360 -18.87 8.50 -14.63
C ALA A 360 -18.34 9.14 -13.33
N TYR A 361 -17.31 9.99 -13.42
CA TYR A 361 -16.78 10.73 -12.28
C TYR A 361 -17.86 11.63 -11.64
N ASN A 362 -18.58 12.41 -12.44
CA ASN A 362 -19.64 13.30 -11.98
C ASN A 362 -20.81 12.54 -11.33
N GLU A 363 -21.06 11.29 -11.75
CA GLU A 363 -22.07 10.43 -11.14
C GLU A 363 -21.63 9.86 -9.77
N VAL A 364 -20.33 9.59 -9.62
CA VAL A 364 -19.74 8.95 -8.44
C VAL A 364 -19.46 9.97 -7.34
N LEU A 365 -18.93 11.15 -7.69
CA LEU A 365 -18.46 12.16 -6.75
C LEU A 365 -19.49 12.55 -5.67
N PRO A 366 -20.78 12.81 -5.98
CA PRO A 366 -21.76 13.23 -4.96
C PRO A 366 -22.07 12.16 -3.91
N ARG A 367 -21.66 10.90 -4.15
CA ARG A 367 -21.86 9.75 -3.26
C ARG A 367 -20.61 9.44 -2.42
N MET A 368 -19.45 10.00 -2.77
CA MET A 368 -18.24 9.94 -1.95
C MET A 368 -18.47 10.62 -0.60
N GLY A 369 -17.84 10.12 0.48
CA GLY A 369 -17.98 10.68 1.83
C GLY A 369 -19.35 10.45 2.49
N LYS A 370 -20.27 9.76 1.81
CA LYS A 370 -21.58 9.33 2.35
C LYS A 370 -21.56 7.83 2.58
N ARG A 371 -22.40 7.32 3.49
CA ARG A 371 -22.52 5.86 3.70
C ARG A 371 -22.86 5.14 2.38
N PRO A 372 -22.21 4.00 2.07
CA PRO A 372 -21.21 3.27 2.89
C PRO A 372 -19.78 3.85 2.82
N TYR A 373 -19.49 4.74 1.87
CA TYR A 373 -18.19 5.36 1.56
C TYR A 373 -17.79 6.54 2.47
N ILE A 374 -18.14 6.51 3.76
CA ILE A 374 -17.89 7.63 4.68
C ILE A 374 -16.40 7.93 4.88
N ASN A 375 -15.54 6.93 4.68
CA ASN A 375 -14.10 7.05 4.82
C ASN A 375 -13.41 7.63 3.58
N LEU A 376 -14.14 7.82 2.46
CA LEU A 376 -13.59 8.40 1.24
C LEU A 376 -13.70 9.92 1.29
N ASN A 377 -12.59 10.61 1.01
CA ASN A 377 -12.54 12.07 0.93
C ASN A 377 -12.90 12.53 -0.49
N PRO A 378 -14.07 13.19 -0.71
CA PRO A 378 -14.50 13.63 -2.05
C PRO A 378 -13.55 14.66 -2.66
N GLN A 379 -12.98 15.55 -1.84
CA GLN A 379 -12.04 16.56 -2.29
C GLN A 379 -10.74 15.90 -2.80
N ARG A 380 -10.22 14.92 -2.06
CA ARG A 380 -9.06 14.14 -2.48
C ARG A 380 -9.29 13.42 -3.80
N PHE A 381 -10.49 12.83 -3.96
CA PHE A 381 -10.87 12.21 -5.23
C PHE A 381 -10.92 13.23 -6.37
N THR A 382 -11.40 14.45 -6.10
CA THR A 382 -11.48 15.56 -7.07
C THR A 382 -10.10 16.03 -7.52
N GLU A 383 -9.19 16.27 -6.58
CA GLU A 383 -7.82 16.72 -6.86
C GLU A 383 -7.07 15.68 -7.71
N ARG A 384 -7.19 14.40 -7.35
CA ARG A 384 -6.61 13.29 -8.13
C ARG A 384 -7.21 13.17 -9.51
N TYR A 385 -8.54 13.27 -9.61
CA TYR A 385 -9.23 13.22 -10.89
C TYR A 385 -8.77 14.35 -11.81
N ALA A 386 -8.70 15.58 -11.32
CA ALA A 386 -8.24 16.74 -12.09
C ALA A 386 -6.81 16.57 -12.62
N LEU A 387 -5.90 16.08 -11.78
CA LEU A 387 -4.50 15.83 -12.18
C LEU A 387 -4.39 14.77 -13.27
N ILE A 388 -5.09 13.64 -13.12
CA ILE A 388 -5.06 12.57 -14.12
C ILE A 388 -5.74 13.02 -15.40
N ARG A 389 -6.88 13.70 -15.30
CA ARG A 389 -7.58 14.27 -16.45
C ARG A 389 -6.68 15.21 -17.26
N GLN A 390 -5.94 16.11 -16.61
CA GLN A 390 -4.97 16.98 -17.28
C GLN A 390 -3.89 16.16 -18.01
N LYS A 391 -3.32 15.15 -17.36
CA LYS A 391 -2.29 14.28 -17.97
C LYS A 391 -2.78 13.45 -19.15
N LEU A 392 -4.06 13.09 -19.19
CA LEU A 392 -4.64 12.38 -20.33
C LEU A 392 -4.87 13.30 -21.54
N GLN A 393 -4.82 14.62 -21.35
CA GLN A 393 -4.94 15.62 -22.44
C GLN A 393 -3.59 16.04 -23.03
N GLU A 394 -2.49 15.80 -22.30
CA GLU A 394 -1.10 15.95 -22.75
C GLU A 394 -0.69 14.77 -23.65
#